data_AF-A0A7S3NZH7-F1
#
_entry.id   AF-A0A7S3NZH7-F1
#
_cell.length_a   1.000
_cell.length_b   1.000
_cell.length_c   1.000
_cell.angle_alpha   90.00
_cell.angle_beta   90.00
_cell.angle_gamma   90.00
#
_symmetry.space_group_name_H-M   'P 1'
#
loop_
_entity.id
_entity.type
_entity.pdbx_description
1 polymer ?
#
loop_
_entity_poly.entity_id
_entity_poly.type
_entity_poly.pdbx_seq_one_letter_code
_entity_poly.pdbx_strand_id
1 'polypeptide(L)'
;KAEKYYKKMSTAQKIAEIEAEMARTQKNKSTMGHLCLLKAKLAKYKKEVLDAATKASGGGGGEGFDVGKTGDARVGLIGFPSVGKSTLMSILTGTYSEVSEHEFTTLTCIPGVYKYKGTKVQLLDLPGIIEGAKDGKGRGKQVIGVARTCSLIMIVLDASKPLTHKFKIEYELEGFGIRLNKKAPDIKVHKKDKGGVIITKMVPLTKLDDDTIKSVLKEYRIMSCDIVLRCDPSVDELIDVIQGNRIYMPCIYILNKIDKLYIEELNILEKVPHYVCVNAKSKWNLDELVERIWRKLNVIRVYTKPRKQLPDFTAPVILKRTHCSVEDFCRNIHKSM
;
A
#
# COMPACT_ATOMS: atom_id res chain seq x y z
N LYS A 1 -6.19 -35.25 18.48
CA LYS A 1 -6.63 -34.13 19.37
C LYS A 1 -6.17 -32.75 18.87
N ALA A 2 -4.92 -32.58 18.41
CA ALA A 2 -4.40 -31.31 17.87
C ALA A 2 -5.19 -30.76 16.65
N GLU A 3 -5.55 -31.60 15.67
CA GLU A 3 -6.31 -31.13 14.48
C GLU A 3 -7.73 -30.63 14.80
N LYS A 4 -8.38 -31.19 15.83
CA LYS A 4 -9.70 -30.72 16.31
C LYS A 4 -9.60 -29.37 17.01
N TYR A 5 -8.48 -29.09 17.69
CA TYR A 5 -8.19 -27.79 18.31
C TYR A 5 -7.89 -26.74 17.23
N TYR A 6 -7.08 -27.09 16.24
CA TYR A 6 -6.73 -26.23 15.11
C TYR A 6 -7.94 -25.80 14.26
N LYS A 7 -8.95 -26.67 14.13
CA LYS A 7 -10.23 -26.32 13.47
C LYS A 7 -11.09 -25.33 14.25
N LYS A 8 -10.94 -25.24 15.59
CA LYS A 8 -11.70 -24.31 16.44
C LYS A 8 -11.03 -22.94 16.63
N MET A 9 -9.76 -22.79 16.26
CA MET A 9 -9.03 -21.52 16.39
C MET A 9 -9.51 -20.46 15.40
N SER A 10 -9.58 -19.22 15.87
CA SER A 10 -9.91 -18.06 15.03
C SER A 10 -8.81 -17.81 13.98
N THR A 11 -9.16 -17.16 12.87
CA THR A 11 -8.18 -16.83 11.81
C THR A 11 -7.02 -15.99 12.35
N ALA A 12 -7.28 -15.09 13.32
CA ALA A 12 -6.24 -14.30 13.97
C ALA A 12 -5.28 -15.16 14.82
N GLN A 13 -5.80 -16.15 15.56
CA GLN A 13 -4.96 -17.07 16.34
C GLN A 13 -4.08 -17.94 15.43
N LYS A 14 -4.62 -18.42 14.30
CA LYS A 14 -3.85 -19.18 13.31
C LYS A 14 -2.71 -18.37 12.70
N ILE A 15 -2.95 -17.08 12.44
CA ILE A 15 -1.90 -16.15 11.97
C ILE A 15 -0.79 -16.03 13.01
N ALA A 16 -1.14 -15.78 14.27
CA ALA A 16 -0.17 -15.62 15.35
C ALA A 16 0.68 -16.89 15.58
N GLU A 17 0.06 -18.07 15.50
CA GLU A 17 0.77 -19.35 15.66
C GLU A 17 1.77 -19.58 14.52
N ILE A 18 1.38 -19.30 13.27
CA ILE A 18 2.28 -19.40 12.11
C ILE A 18 3.42 -18.39 12.21
N GLU A 19 3.15 -17.16 12.63
CA GLU A 19 4.20 -16.14 12.82
C GLU A 19 5.18 -16.55 13.93
N ALA A 20 4.70 -17.11 15.03
CA ALA A 20 5.53 -17.65 16.10
C ALA A 20 6.37 -18.86 15.62
N GLU A 21 5.77 -19.74 14.82
CA GLU A 21 6.46 -20.88 14.22
C GLU A 21 7.57 -20.43 13.26
N MET A 22 7.27 -19.47 12.38
CA MET A 22 8.27 -18.91 11.47
C MET A 22 9.42 -18.21 12.22
N ALA A 23 9.13 -17.57 13.36
CA ALA A 23 10.14 -16.88 14.16
C ALA A 23 11.11 -17.84 14.86
N ARG A 24 10.64 -19.02 15.30
CA ARG A 24 11.50 -20.03 15.95
C ARG A 24 12.29 -20.89 14.97
N THR A 25 11.83 -21.02 13.72
CA THR A 25 12.46 -21.90 12.73
C THR A 25 13.67 -21.23 12.07
N GLN A 26 14.84 -21.88 12.19
CA GLN A 26 16.06 -21.43 11.50
C GLN A 26 15.95 -21.63 9.97
N LYS A 27 16.54 -20.71 9.20
CA LYS A 27 16.50 -20.71 7.72
C LYS A 27 17.67 -21.52 7.14
N ASN A 28 17.40 -22.78 6.79
CA ASN A 28 18.39 -23.72 6.28
C ASN A 28 17.80 -24.51 5.10
N LYS A 29 18.61 -25.15 4.25
CA LYS A 29 18.13 -25.88 3.05
C LYS A 29 17.00 -26.88 3.35
N SER A 30 17.05 -27.55 4.51
CA SER A 30 16.02 -28.51 4.96
C SER A 30 14.70 -27.84 5.41
N THR A 31 14.76 -26.64 5.97
CA THR A 31 13.60 -25.93 6.52
C THR A 31 12.98 -24.93 5.53
N MET A 32 13.68 -24.61 4.44
CA MET A 32 13.20 -23.67 3.41
C MET A 32 11.85 -24.07 2.84
N GLY A 33 11.65 -25.35 2.48
CA GLY A 33 10.36 -25.83 1.96
C GLY A 33 9.22 -25.63 2.96
N HIS A 34 9.46 -25.92 4.24
CA HIS A 34 8.48 -25.71 5.32
C HIS A 34 8.16 -24.23 5.52
N LEU A 35 9.19 -23.37 5.55
CA LEU A 35 9.01 -21.92 5.66
C LEU A 35 8.21 -21.34 4.49
N CYS A 36 8.42 -21.83 3.27
CA CYS A 36 7.65 -21.43 2.10
C CYS A 36 6.18 -21.84 2.22
N LEU A 37 5.91 -23.03 2.75
CA LEU A 37 4.56 -23.49 3.04
C LEU A 37 3.88 -22.63 4.12
N LEU A 38 4.59 -22.31 5.21
CA LEU A 38 4.10 -21.43 6.27
C LEU A 38 3.77 -20.03 5.72
N LYS A 39 4.63 -19.49 4.84
CA LYS A 39 4.35 -18.22 4.13
C LYS A 39 3.09 -18.29 3.28
N ALA A 40 2.90 -19.37 2.51
CA ALA A 40 1.71 -19.56 1.70
C ALA A 40 0.43 -19.61 2.57
N LYS A 41 0.46 -20.35 3.68
CA LYS A 41 -0.64 -20.42 4.65
C LYS A 41 -0.92 -19.07 5.31
N LEU A 42 0.13 -18.37 5.76
CA LEU A 42 0.02 -17.04 6.37
C LEU A 42 -0.66 -16.06 5.41
N ALA A 43 -0.20 -16.02 4.15
CA ALA A 43 -0.76 -15.14 3.15
C ALA A 43 -2.23 -15.46 2.86
N LYS A 44 -2.63 -16.74 2.87
CA LYS A 44 -4.01 -17.17 2.68
C LYS A 44 -4.92 -16.68 3.82
N TYR A 45 -4.51 -16.86 5.08
CA TYR A 45 -5.29 -16.36 6.22
C TYR A 45 -5.34 -14.84 6.28
N LYS A 46 -4.24 -14.14 5.95
CA LYS A 46 -4.24 -12.67 5.84
C LYS A 46 -5.20 -12.18 4.73
N LYS A 47 -5.29 -12.90 3.61
CA LYS A 47 -6.29 -12.64 2.56
C LYS A 47 -7.72 -12.80 3.07
N GLU A 48 -8.04 -13.85 3.82
CA GLU A 48 -9.39 -14.05 4.39
C GLU A 48 -9.79 -12.88 5.32
N VAL A 49 -8.85 -12.41 6.16
CA VAL A 49 -9.07 -11.25 7.03
C VAL A 49 -9.32 -9.98 6.22
N LEU A 50 -8.59 -9.81 5.13
CA LEU A 50 -8.71 -8.66 4.23
C LEU A 50 -10.00 -8.67 3.42
N ASP A 51 -10.38 -9.82 2.87
CA ASP A 51 -11.62 -9.96 2.11
C ASP A 51 -12.85 -9.74 3.01
N ALA A 52 -12.76 -10.10 4.30
CA ALA A 52 -13.77 -9.76 5.29
C ALA A 52 -13.80 -8.25 5.60
N ALA A 53 -12.64 -7.57 5.60
CA ALA A 53 -12.54 -6.13 5.81
C ALA A 53 -13.18 -5.32 4.67
N THR A 54 -12.88 -5.68 3.42
CA THR A 54 -13.40 -5.00 2.22
C THR A 54 -14.89 -5.25 2.01
N LYS A 55 -15.40 -6.44 2.38
CA LYS A 55 -16.86 -6.71 2.36
C LYS A 55 -17.60 -5.90 3.42
N ALA A 56 -17.03 -5.73 4.61
CA ALA A 56 -17.62 -4.91 5.67
C ALA A 56 -17.67 -3.41 5.31
N SER A 57 -16.76 -2.92 4.45
CA SER A 57 -16.81 -1.54 3.95
C SER A 57 -17.75 -1.34 2.74
N GLY A 58 -18.17 -2.42 2.06
CA GLY A 58 -19.01 -2.34 0.85
C GLY A 58 -20.50 -2.64 1.07
N GLY A 59 -20.88 -3.20 2.22
CA GLY A 59 -22.27 -3.38 2.62
C GLY A 59 -22.75 -2.17 3.41
N GLY A 60 -23.63 -1.36 2.82
CA GLY A 60 -24.27 -0.24 3.51
C GLY A 60 -24.95 -0.72 4.80
N GLY A 61 -24.47 -0.25 5.95
CA GLY A 61 -25.04 -0.62 7.25
C GLY A 61 -24.10 -0.56 8.45
N GLY A 62 -22.80 -0.30 8.27
CA GLY A 62 -21.91 0.07 9.38
C GLY A 62 -21.64 1.57 9.39
N GLU A 63 -21.57 2.19 10.57
CA GLU A 63 -20.98 3.54 10.75
C GLU A 63 -19.52 3.49 10.25
N GLY A 64 -19.35 3.76 8.96
CA GLY A 64 -18.13 3.49 8.23
C GLY A 64 -17.26 4.71 8.11
N PHE A 65 -15.96 4.50 8.29
CA PHE A 65 -14.82 5.33 7.88
C PHE A 65 -14.77 5.62 6.36
N ASP A 66 -15.89 5.55 5.64
CA ASP A 66 -15.94 5.73 4.19
C ASP A 66 -15.88 7.23 3.87
N VAL A 67 -14.65 7.74 3.79
CA VAL A 67 -14.41 9.09 3.32
C VAL A 67 -14.76 9.14 1.84
N GLY A 68 -15.73 9.97 1.47
CA GLY A 68 -16.12 10.20 0.08
C GLY A 68 -14.92 10.57 -0.80
N LYS A 69 -14.94 10.15 -2.07
CA LYS A 69 -13.86 10.47 -3.02
C LYS A 69 -14.02 11.91 -3.48
N THR A 70 -13.14 12.77 -3.00
CA THR A 70 -13.10 14.18 -3.39
C THR A 70 -11.78 14.47 -4.09
N GLY A 71 -11.83 15.09 -5.26
CA GLY A 71 -10.63 15.44 -6.04
C GLY A 71 -10.11 14.31 -6.93
N ASP A 72 -8.95 14.57 -7.55
CA ASP A 72 -8.40 13.78 -8.65
C ASP A 72 -7.52 12.62 -8.13
N ALA A 73 -6.87 12.82 -6.99
CA ALA A 73 -5.97 11.86 -6.37
C ALA A 73 -6.16 11.79 -4.85
N ARG A 74 -5.99 10.59 -4.30
CA ARG A 74 -5.96 10.32 -2.85
C ARG A 74 -4.55 9.97 -2.42
N VAL A 75 -4.08 10.60 -1.35
CA VAL A 75 -2.77 10.36 -0.76
C VAL A 75 -2.96 10.01 0.72
N GLY A 76 -2.58 8.80 1.11
CA GLY A 76 -2.67 8.35 2.49
C GLY A 76 -1.41 8.69 3.28
N LEU A 77 -1.56 9.27 4.47
CA LEU A 77 -0.47 9.63 5.36
C LEU A 77 -0.42 8.63 6.52
N ILE A 78 0.73 7.97 6.67
CA ILE A 78 0.96 6.92 7.68
C ILE A 78 2.19 7.28 8.48
N GLY A 79 2.12 7.15 9.79
CA GLY A 79 3.25 7.39 10.68
C GLY A 79 2.85 7.16 12.12
N PHE A 80 3.83 6.88 12.98
CA PHE A 80 3.60 6.77 14.42
C PHE A 80 3.08 8.10 14.99
N PRO A 81 2.45 8.09 16.17
CA PRO A 81 2.19 9.31 16.91
C PRO A 81 3.45 10.17 17.05
N SER A 82 3.28 11.49 17.12
CA SER A 82 4.36 12.45 17.42
C SER A 82 5.50 12.57 16.39
N VAL A 83 5.39 11.95 15.20
CA VAL A 83 6.33 12.17 14.08
C VAL A 83 6.08 13.47 13.30
N GLY A 84 5.04 14.23 13.65
CA GLY A 84 4.66 15.49 12.98
C GLY A 84 3.69 15.31 11.80
N LYS A 85 2.97 14.18 11.76
CA LYS A 85 1.95 13.85 10.77
C LYS A 85 0.86 14.93 10.63
N SER A 86 0.21 15.28 11.76
CA SER A 86 -0.87 16.27 11.77
C SER A 86 -0.37 17.66 11.40
N THR A 87 0.82 18.06 11.87
CA THR A 87 1.46 19.32 11.47
C THR A 87 1.70 19.41 9.97
N LEU A 88 2.24 18.34 9.35
CA LEU A 88 2.42 18.28 7.90
C LEU A 88 1.08 18.39 7.15
N MET A 89 0.06 17.67 7.61
CA MET A 89 -1.27 17.73 7.01
C MET A 89 -1.81 19.17 7.03
N SER A 90 -1.85 19.83 8.20
CA SER A 90 -2.36 21.19 8.35
C SER A 90 -1.65 22.20 7.45
N ILE A 91 -0.32 22.10 7.36
CA ILE A 91 0.47 23.03 6.55
C ILE A 91 0.21 22.83 5.05
N LEU A 92 0.14 21.57 4.60
CA LEU A 92 -0.08 21.25 3.19
C LEU A 92 -1.49 21.60 2.72
N THR A 93 -2.49 21.51 3.59
CA THR A 93 -3.89 21.75 3.24
C THR A 93 -4.30 23.20 3.43
N GLY A 94 -3.45 24.03 4.05
CA GLY A 94 -3.76 25.42 4.38
C GLY A 94 -4.86 25.56 5.43
N THR A 95 -5.39 24.46 5.96
CA THR A 95 -6.29 24.47 7.11
C THR A 95 -5.41 24.60 8.35
N TYR A 96 -5.52 25.73 9.06
CA TYR A 96 -5.22 25.73 10.49
C TYR A 96 -6.05 24.58 11.07
N SER A 97 -5.42 23.43 11.33
CA SER A 97 -6.01 22.45 12.22
C SER A 97 -6.10 23.20 13.53
N GLU A 98 -7.30 23.70 13.84
CA GLU A 98 -7.63 23.98 15.22
C GLU A 98 -7.12 22.78 16.00
N VAL A 99 -6.24 23.08 16.95
CA VAL A 99 -5.75 22.12 17.92
C VAL A 99 -7.00 21.72 18.68
N SER A 100 -7.73 20.75 18.16
CA SER A 100 -8.66 19.97 18.93
C SER A 100 -7.78 19.17 19.87
N GLU A 101 -7.70 19.67 21.10
CA GLU A 101 -7.27 18.99 22.31
C GLU A 101 -8.12 17.74 22.56
N HIS A 102 -8.06 16.79 21.65
CA HIS A 102 -8.60 15.46 21.84
C HIS A 102 -7.48 14.48 21.59
N GLU A 103 -6.68 14.27 22.64
CA GLU A 103 -5.73 13.17 22.79
C GLU A 103 -6.35 11.76 22.56
N PHE A 104 -7.63 11.66 22.19
CA PHE A 104 -8.35 10.39 22.01
C PHE A 104 -9.41 10.31 20.88
N THR A 105 -9.54 11.27 19.95
CA THR A 105 -10.54 11.12 18.86
C THR A 105 -10.01 10.32 17.66
N THR A 106 -9.98 8.99 17.84
CA THR A 106 -9.46 7.95 16.92
C THR A 106 -10.50 7.43 15.92
N LEU A 107 -11.43 8.27 15.43
CA LEU A 107 -12.67 7.75 14.82
C LEU A 107 -13.03 8.27 13.42
N THR A 108 -12.34 9.26 12.87
CA THR A 108 -12.57 9.73 11.49
C THR A 108 -11.26 10.13 10.82
N CYS A 109 -10.97 9.58 9.64
CA CYS A 109 -9.90 10.09 8.76
C CYS A 109 -10.21 11.57 8.51
N ILE A 110 -9.34 12.50 8.91
CA ILE A 110 -9.51 13.92 8.59
C ILE A 110 -9.05 14.12 7.13
N PRO A 111 -9.97 14.42 6.17
CA PRO A 111 -9.56 14.71 4.82
C PRO A 111 -9.14 16.17 4.72
N GLY A 112 -7.96 16.42 4.17
CA GLY A 112 -7.57 17.76 3.74
C GLY A 112 -7.38 17.79 2.24
N VAL A 113 -7.84 18.83 1.55
CA VAL A 113 -7.70 18.94 0.10
C VAL A 113 -6.85 20.16 -0.23
N TYR A 114 -5.84 19.97 -1.09
CA TYR A 114 -5.07 21.06 -1.65
C TYR A 114 -5.03 20.98 -3.18
N LYS A 115 -4.80 22.11 -3.85
CA LYS A 115 -4.67 22.17 -5.30
C LYS A 115 -3.23 22.46 -5.67
N TYR A 116 -2.64 21.64 -6.54
CA TYR A 116 -1.30 21.84 -7.06
C TYR A 116 -1.24 21.59 -8.57
N LYS A 117 -0.73 22.56 -9.33
CA LYS A 117 -0.63 22.50 -10.81
C LYS A 117 -1.93 22.14 -11.54
N GLY A 118 -3.08 22.55 -10.97
CA GLY A 118 -4.41 22.24 -11.50
C GLY A 118 -5.05 20.97 -10.90
N THR A 119 -4.25 20.09 -10.28
CA THR A 119 -4.70 18.84 -9.68
C THR A 119 -5.19 19.04 -8.25
N LYS A 120 -6.39 18.55 -7.93
CA LYS A 120 -6.94 18.49 -6.57
C LYS A 120 -6.49 17.19 -5.90
N VAL A 121 -5.71 17.30 -4.83
CA VAL A 121 -5.18 16.17 -4.08
C VAL A 121 -5.84 16.11 -2.71
N GLN A 122 -6.48 14.98 -2.41
CA GLN A 122 -7.05 14.66 -1.10
C GLN A 122 -6.01 13.94 -0.25
N LEU A 123 -5.55 14.57 0.81
CA LEU A 123 -4.75 13.96 1.87
C LEU A 123 -5.69 13.27 2.86
N LEU A 124 -5.37 12.02 3.18
CA LEU A 124 -6.09 11.20 4.15
C LEU A 124 -5.15 10.83 5.27
N ASP A 125 -5.52 11.17 6.50
CA ASP A 125 -4.80 10.72 7.66
C ASP A 125 -5.23 9.29 8.00
N LEU A 126 -4.29 8.35 8.09
CA LEU A 126 -4.58 6.93 8.33
C LEU A 126 -4.09 6.52 9.74
N PRO A 127 -4.78 6.95 10.82
CA PRO A 127 -4.43 6.53 12.18
C PRO A 127 -4.73 5.04 12.35
N GLY A 128 -3.93 4.32 13.16
CA GLY A 128 -4.29 2.98 13.62
C GLY A 128 -3.79 1.79 12.78
N ILE A 129 -3.07 2.00 11.66
CA ILE A 129 -2.36 0.89 10.98
C ILE A 129 -1.29 0.27 11.89
N ILE A 130 -0.75 1.05 12.82
CA ILE A 130 0.49 0.73 13.54
C ILE A 130 0.23 0.11 14.94
N GLU A 131 -0.87 0.47 15.60
CA GLU A 131 -1.14 0.07 17.00
C GLU A 131 -2.39 -0.82 17.15
N GLY A 132 -3.35 -0.76 16.21
CA GLY A 132 -4.68 -1.36 16.39
C GLY A 132 -4.97 -2.65 15.61
N ALA A 133 -4.01 -3.18 14.84
CA ALA A 133 -4.23 -4.39 14.03
C ALA A 133 -4.25 -5.69 14.88
N LYS A 134 -3.58 -5.69 16.05
CA LYS A 134 -3.50 -6.85 16.95
C LYS A 134 -4.72 -7.01 17.86
N ASP A 135 -5.41 -5.92 18.20
CA ASP A 135 -6.45 -5.94 19.25
C ASP A 135 -7.83 -6.43 18.79
N GLY A 136 -7.98 -6.87 17.55
CA GLY A 136 -9.22 -7.52 17.09
C GLY A 136 -10.48 -6.63 17.10
N LYS A 137 -10.39 -5.35 17.52
CA LYS A 137 -11.50 -4.39 17.65
C LYS A 137 -12.10 -3.92 16.31
N GLY A 138 -11.86 -4.63 15.20
CA GLY A 138 -12.47 -4.37 13.89
C GLY A 138 -12.03 -3.09 13.16
N ARG A 139 -11.41 -2.12 13.85
CA ARG A 139 -11.12 -0.78 13.29
C ARG A 139 -9.89 -0.72 12.39
N GLY A 140 -8.84 -1.48 12.67
CA GLY A 140 -7.66 -1.56 11.79
C GLY A 140 -8.01 -1.96 10.36
N LYS A 141 -9.01 -2.87 10.21
CA LYS A 141 -9.55 -3.33 8.93
C LYS A 141 -10.09 -2.19 8.04
N GLN A 142 -10.76 -1.20 8.63
CA GLN A 142 -11.34 -0.08 7.89
C GLN A 142 -10.24 0.85 7.35
N VAL A 143 -9.22 1.16 8.16
CA VAL A 143 -8.09 2.02 7.77
C VAL A 143 -7.31 1.42 6.59
N ILE A 144 -7.15 0.10 6.58
CA ILE A 144 -6.52 -0.65 5.49
C ILE A 144 -7.36 -0.56 4.21
N GLY A 145 -8.68 -0.66 4.32
CA GLY A 145 -9.60 -0.46 3.20
C GLY A 145 -9.35 0.90 2.54
N VAL A 146 -9.26 1.96 3.34
CA VAL A 146 -8.96 3.32 2.84
C VAL A 146 -7.56 3.40 2.23
N ALA A 147 -6.54 2.84 2.87
CA ALA A 147 -5.16 2.80 2.36
C ALA A 147 -5.09 2.16 0.95
N ARG A 148 -5.88 1.11 0.72
CA ARG A 148 -5.98 0.43 -0.60
C ARG A 148 -6.63 1.29 -1.68
N THR A 149 -7.44 2.29 -1.32
CA THR A 149 -8.02 3.24 -2.29
C THR A 149 -7.09 4.42 -2.61
N CYS A 150 -5.99 4.58 -1.86
CA CYS A 150 -5.04 5.65 -2.08
C CYS A 150 -4.26 5.41 -3.37
N SER A 151 -3.94 6.50 -4.08
CA SER A 151 -3.10 6.47 -5.27
C SER A 151 -1.62 6.59 -4.94
N LEU A 152 -1.30 7.08 -3.73
CA LEU A 152 0.04 7.20 -3.18
C LEU A 152 -0.01 7.09 -1.65
N ILE A 153 1.01 6.49 -1.06
CA ILE A 153 1.20 6.47 0.40
C ILE A 153 2.40 7.32 0.78
N MET A 154 2.26 8.12 1.82
CA MET A 154 3.35 8.88 2.44
C MET A 154 3.60 8.31 3.82
N ILE A 155 4.83 7.83 4.05
CA ILE A 155 5.25 7.32 5.34
C ILE A 155 6.06 8.41 6.04
N VAL A 156 5.51 8.99 7.11
CA VAL A 156 6.19 9.99 7.93
C VAL A 156 7.01 9.30 9.00
N LEU A 157 8.31 9.58 9.00
CA LEU A 157 9.29 9.04 9.91
C LEU A 157 9.95 10.19 10.67
N ASP A 158 10.34 9.91 11.91
CA ASP A 158 11.23 10.80 12.67
C ASP A 158 12.67 10.53 12.24
N ALA A 159 13.39 11.58 11.81
CA ALA A 159 14.78 11.49 11.37
C ALA A 159 15.72 10.87 12.43
N SER A 160 15.39 10.97 13.73
CA SER A 160 16.21 10.38 14.80
C SER A 160 16.02 8.86 14.95
N LYS A 161 14.88 8.29 14.54
CA LYS A 161 14.57 6.85 14.69
C LYS A 161 13.83 6.27 13.47
N PRO A 162 14.34 6.45 12.23
CA PRO A 162 13.56 6.15 11.03
C PRO A 162 13.41 4.66 10.75
N LEU A 163 14.43 3.84 11.08
CA LEU A 163 14.48 2.44 10.69
C LEU A 163 13.42 1.58 11.38
N THR A 164 13.31 1.66 12.70
CA THR A 164 12.36 0.84 13.47
C THR A 164 10.91 1.13 13.08
N HIS A 165 10.58 2.41 12.89
CA HIS A 165 9.23 2.81 12.47
C HIS A 165 8.95 2.37 11.04
N LYS A 166 9.92 2.55 10.13
CA LYS A 166 9.82 2.10 8.74
C LYS A 166 9.51 0.60 8.66
N PHE A 167 10.33 -0.25 9.30
CA PHE A 167 10.15 -1.70 9.22
C PHE A 167 8.78 -2.16 9.74
N LYS A 168 8.31 -1.58 10.85
CA LYS A 168 6.97 -1.90 11.38
C LYS A 168 5.85 -1.51 10.42
N ILE A 169 5.92 -0.30 9.87
CA ILE A 169 4.90 0.19 8.93
C ILE A 169 4.88 -0.64 7.64
N GLU A 170 6.05 -0.95 7.08
CA GLU A 170 6.17 -1.78 5.89
C GLU A 170 5.63 -3.18 6.13
N TYR A 171 5.96 -3.79 7.28
CA TYR A 171 5.48 -5.13 7.64
C TYR A 171 3.95 -5.20 7.70
N GLU A 172 3.31 -4.22 8.35
CA GLU A 172 1.85 -4.16 8.43
C GLU A 172 1.22 -3.97 7.04
N LEU A 173 1.70 -3.00 6.26
CA LEU A 173 1.18 -2.73 4.91
C LEU A 173 1.36 -3.93 3.98
N GLU A 174 2.51 -4.60 4.03
CA GLU A 174 2.76 -5.82 3.25
C GLU A 174 1.86 -6.97 3.70
N GLY A 175 1.59 -7.09 5.00
CA GLY A 175 0.64 -8.03 5.56
C GLY A 175 -0.78 -7.87 4.99
N PHE A 176 -1.17 -6.64 4.67
CA PHE A 176 -2.46 -6.31 4.05
C PHE A 176 -2.42 -6.23 2.53
N GLY A 177 -1.38 -6.79 1.92
CA GLY A 177 -1.28 -6.93 0.46
C GLY A 177 -1.05 -5.62 -0.28
N ILE A 178 -0.54 -4.59 0.40
CA ILE A 178 0.00 -3.39 -0.23
C ILE A 178 1.49 -3.64 -0.52
N ARG A 179 1.95 -3.25 -1.71
CA ARG A 179 3.35 -3.37 -2.15
C ARG A 179 3.85 -1.97 -2.49
N LEU A 180 4.70 -1.43 -1.61
CA LEU A 180 5.21 -0.08 -1.71
C LEU A 180 6.39 -0.02 -2.69
N ASN A 181 6.34 0.90 -3.65
CA ASN A 181 7.43 1.16 -4.62
C ASN A 181 7.89 -0.06 -5.45
N LYS A 182 7.09 -1.13 -5.49
CA LYS A 182 7.37 -2.35 -6.27
C LYS A 182 6.53 -2.35 -7.54
N LYS A 183 7.03 -3.00 -8.59
CA LYS A 183 6.25 -3.35 -9.78
C LYS A 183 5.67 -4.75 -9.60
N ALA A 184 4.54 -5.01 -10.26
CA ALA A 184 4.01 -6.37 -10.32
C ALA A 184 5.04 -7.28 -11.01
N PRO A 185 5.35 -8.47 -10.44
CA PRO A 185 6.30 -9.40 -11.02
C PRO A 185 5.73 -9.96 -12.35
N ASP A 186 6.60 -10.15 -13.35
CA ASP A 186 6.21 -10.68 -14.67
C ASP A 186 6.13 -12.21 -14.61
N ILE A 187 5.05 -12.69 -13.98
CA ILE A 187 4.69 -14.09 -13.86
C ILE A 187 3.30 -14.26 -14.44
N LYS A 188 3.14 -15.20 -15.38
CA LYS A 188 1.83 -15.58 -15.91
C LYS A 188 1.44 -16.94 -15.38
N VAL A 189 0.24 -17.05 -14.83
CA VAL A 189 -0.34 -18.30 -14.34
C VAL A 189 -1.64 -18.57 -15.09
N HIS A 190 -1.63 -19.60 -15.94
CA HIS A 190 -2.80 -20.08 -16.67
C HIS A 190 -3.29 -21.38 -16.04
N LYS A 191 -4.45 -21.34 -15.38
CA LYS A 191 -5.05 -22.52 -14.77
C LYS A 191 -5.61 -23.46 -15.84
N LYS A 192 -5.46 -24.77 -15.63
CA LYS A 192 -5.96 -25.83 -16.51
C LYS A 192 -6.79 -26.82 -15.71
N ASP A 193 -7.67 -27.55 -16.39
CA ASP A 193 -8.48 -28.59 -15.76
C ASP A 193 -7.67 -29.88 -15.50
N LYS A 194 -6.74 -30.22 -16.40
CA LYS A 194 -5.89 -31.41 -16.33
C LYS A 194 -4.49 -31.10 -16.89
N GLY A 195 -3.52 -31.98 -16.62
CA GLY A 195 -2.16 -31.89 -17.17
C GLY A 195 -1.05 -31.53 -16.17
N GLY A 196 -1.38 -31.40 -14.88
CA GLY A 196 -0.40 -31.11 -13.84
C GLY A 196 0.18 -29.70 -13.92
N VAL A 197 1.28 -29.46 -13.20
CA VAL A 197 1.96 -28.15 -13.16
C VAL A 197 3.09 -28.15 -14.17
N ILE A 198 2.99 -27.30 -15.19
CA ILE A 198 4.03 -27.06 -16.18
C ILE A 198 4.69 -25.71 -15.86
N ILE A 199 6.01 -25.72 -15.67
CA ILE A 199 6.78 -24.53 -15.32
C ILE A 199 7.71 -24.20 -16.49
N THR A 200 7.49 -23.05 -17.13
CA THR A 200 8.34 -22.50 -18.19
C THR A 200 9.18 -21.36 -17.61
N LYS A 201 10.51 -21.50 -17.65
CA LYS A 201 11.46 -20.51 -17.13
C LYS A 201 12.14 -19.80 -18.30
N MET A 202 12.01 -18.48 -18.36
CA MET A 202 12.71 -17.65 -19.36
C MET A 202 14.01 -17.06 -18.81
N VAL A 203 14.22 -17.14 -17.50
CA VAL A 203 15.40 -16.61 -16.78
C VAL A 203 15.87 -17.67 -15.77
N PRO A 204 17.18 -17.79 -15.51
CA PRO A 204 17.69 -18.63 -14.43
C PRO A 204 17.10 -18.23 -13.08
N LEU A 205 16.58 -19.20 -12.32
CA LEU A 205 16.01 -18.98 -11.00
C LEU A 205 17.08 -19.19 -9.93
N THR A 206 17.28 -18.19 -9.07
CA THR A 206 18.23 -18.27 -7.94
C THR A 206 17.52 -18.38 -6.59
N LYS A 207 16.26 -17.93 -6.54
CA LYS A 207 15.50 -17.80 -5.29
C LYS A 207 14.44 -18.88 -5.09
N LEU A 208 14.09 -19.61 -6.15
CA LEU A 208 12.98 -20.55 -6.16
C LEU A 208 13.35 -21.85 -6.88
N ASP A 209 13.03 -22.95 -6.20
CA ASP A 209 13.11 -24.30 -6.74
C ASP A 209 11.73 -24.78 -7.22
N ASP A 210 11.72 -25.70 -8.19
CA ASP A 210 10.48 -26.23 -8.77
C ASP A 210 9.59 -26.93 -7.74
N ASP A 211 10.20 -27.61 -6.76
CA ASP A 211 9.47 -28.28 -5.68
C ASP A 211 8.79 -27.29 -4.74
N THR A 212 9.44 -26.13 -4.51
CA THR A 212 8.87 -25.04 -3.72
C THR A 212 7.67 -24.44 -4.45
N ILE A 213 7.79 -24.20 -5.75
CA ILE A 213 6.69 -23.68 -6.60
C ILE A 213 5.50 -24.64 -6.56
N LYS A 214 5.73 -25.94 -6.79
CA LYS A 214 4.67 -26.97 -6.73
C LYS A 214 4.00 -27.04 -5.35
N SER A 215 4.79 -26.94 -4.28
CA SER A 215 4.28 -26.95 -2.90
C SER A 215 3.36 -25.76 -2.60
N VAL A 216 3.75 -24.56 -3.05
CA VAL A 216 2.92 -23.35 -2.92
C VAL A 216 1.61 -23.53 -3.70
N LEU A 217 1.66 -23.99 -4.95
CA LEU A 217 0.45 -24.19 -5.78
C LEU A 217 -0.52 -25.21 -5.16
N LYS A 218 0.03 -26.31 -4.61
CA LYS A 218 -0.75 -27.34 -3.92
C LYS A 218 -1.48 -26.77 -2.70
N GLU A 219 -0.85 -25.89 -1.92
CA GLU A 219 -1.49 -25.22 -0.78
C GLU A 219 -2.66 -24.32 -1.21
N TYR A 220 -2.57 -23.70 -2.39
CA TYR A 220 -3.65 -22.95 -3.03
C TYR A 220 -4.67 -23.83 -3.78
N ARG A 221 -4.57 -25.16 -3.68
CA ARG A 221 -5.43 -26.14 -4.37
C ARG A 221 -5.39 -26.00 -5.90
N ILE A 222 -4.27 -25.53 -6.45
CA ILE A 222 -4.04 -25.44 -7.89
C ILE A 222 -3.29 -26.71 -8.31
N MET A 223 -4.03 -27.67 -8.86
CA MET A 223 -3.49 -28.98 -9.25
C MET A 223 -2.97 -29.02 -10.69
N SER A 224 -3.48 -28.14 -11.56
CA SER A 224 -3.08 -28.08 -12.96
C SER A 224 -3.00 -26.63 -13.44
N CYS A 225 -1.82 -26.22 -13.91
CA CYS A 225 -1.57 -24.88 -14.41
C CYS A 225 -0.27 -24.79 -15.21
N ASP A 226 -0.23 -23.86 -16.16
CA ASP A 226 0.99 -23.41 -16.80
C ASP A 226 1.48 -22.13 -16.11
N ILE A 227 2.75 -22.13 -15.71
CA ILE A 227 3.40 -20.97 -15.14
C ILE A 227 4.55 -20.56 -16.03
N VAL A 228 4.52 -19.31 -16.49
CA VAL A 228 5.60 -18.70 -17.25
C VAL A 228 6.29 -17.67 -16.38
N LEU A 229 7.57 -17.92 -16.07
CA LEU A 229 8.42 -17.07 -15.24
C LEU A 229 9.36 -16.27 -16.14
N ARG A 230 9.17 -14.94 -16.19
CA ARG A 230 10.02 -14.02 -16.98
C ARG A 230 10.95 -13.17 -16.14
N CYS A 231 10.94 -13.40 -14.83
CA CYS A 231 11.84 -12.79 -13.86
C CYS A 231 12.39 -13.89 -12.93
N ASP A 232 13.25 -13.51 -11.98
CA ASP A 232 13.69 -14.35 -10.86
C ASP A 232 12.93 -13.98 -9.58
N PRO A 233 11.66 -14.47 -9.41
CA PRO A 233 10.80 -14.05 -8.32
C PRO A 233 11.15 -14.74 -7.02
N SER A 234 10.82 -14.07 -5.93
CA SER A 234 10.74 -14.64 -4.59
C SER A 234 9.44 -15.43 -4.39
N VAL A 235 9.41 -16.25 -3.33
CA VAL A 235 8.19 -16.96 -2.87
C VAL A 235 7.03 -16.00 -2.66
N ASP A 236 7.31 -14.82 -2.08
CA ASP A 236 6.28 -13.82 -1.77
C ASP A 236 5.70 -13.20 -3.04
N GLU A 237 6.53 -12.97 -4.07
CA GLU A 237 6.08 -12.49 -5.39
C GLU A 237 5.26 -13.53 -6.15
N LEU A 238 5.61 -14.82 -6.05
CA LEU A 238 4.79 -15.90 -6.60
C LEU A 238 3.42 -15.95 -5.91
N ILE A 239 3.39 -15.87 -4.58
CA ILE A 239 2.16 -15.80 -3.79
C ILE A 239 1.31 -14.59 -4.19
N ASP A 240 1.94 -13.44 -4.41
CA ASP A 240 1.26 -12.21 -4.81
C ASP A 240 0.48 -12.39 -6.12
N VAL A 241 1.09 -13.04 -7.12
CA VAL A 241 0.44 -13.33 -8.41
C VAL A 241 -0.67 -14.36 -8.27
N ILE A 242 -0.45 -15.42 -7.48
CA ILE A 242 -1.47 -16.46 -7.24
C ILE A 242 -2.70 -15.87 -6.54
N GLN A 243 -2.51 -14.93 -5.62
CA GLN A 243 -3.62 -14.33 -4.87
C GLN A 243 -4.39 -13.27 -5.65
N GLY A 244 -3.72 -12.52 -6.52
CA GLY A 244 -4.32 -11.53 -7.43
C GLY A 244 -4.96 -10.30 -6.78
N ASN A 245 -4.97 -10.19 -5.45
CA ASN A 245 -5.59 -9.10 -4.70
C ASN A 245 -4.58 -8.09 -4.14
N ARG A 246 -3.34 -8.09 -4.66
CA ARG A 246 -2.27 -7.18 -4.25
C ARG A 246 -2.40 -5.84 -4.96
N ILE A 247 -2.09 -4.78 -4.23
CA ILE A 247 -2.07 -3.42 -4.78
C ILE A 247 -0.63 -2.93 -4.74
N TYR A 248 -0.10 -2.60 -5.91
CA TYR A 248 1.20 -2.00 -6.10
C TYR A 248 1.01 -0.48 -6.20
N MET A 249 1.62 0.26 -5.29
CA MET A 249 1.43 1.71 -5.23
C MET A 249 2.74 2.44 -4.93
N PRO A 250 2.90 3.66 -5.46
CA PRO A 250 4.05 4.49 -5.12
C PRO A 250 3.99 4.90 -3.65
N CYS A 251 5.16 4.97 -3.03
CA CYS A 251 5.35 5.44 -1.67
C CYS A 251 6.46 6.49 -1.58
N ILE A 252 6.25 7.49 -0.75
CA ILE A 252 7.25 8.50 -0.40
C ILE A 252 7.56 8.36 1.10
N TYR A 253 8.83 8.26 1.46
CA TYR A 253 9.28 8.29 2.85
C TYR A 253 9.65 9.73 3.20
N ILE A 254 8.94 10.31 4.15
CA ILE A 254 9.15 11.66 4.63
C ILE A 254 9.97 11.57 5.91
N LEU A 255 11.23 12.00 5.87
CA LEU A 255 12.06 12.16 7.06
C LEU A 255 11.80 13.54 7.63
N ASN A 256 10.99 13.60 8.67
CA ASN A 256 10.66 14.84 9.36
C ASN A 256 11.64 15.10 10.52
N LYS A 257 11.70 16.35 10.98
CA LYS A 257 12.58 16.82 12.06
C LYS A 257 14.07 16.80 11.69
N ILE A 258 14.36 17.24 10.48
CA ILE A 258 15.73 17.32 9.95
C ILE A 258 16.62 18.34 10.68
N ASP A 259 16.05 19.19 11.53
CA ASP A 259 16.79 20.05 12.46
C ASP A 259 17.73 19.29 13.40
N LYS A 260 17.53 17.97 13.54
CA LYS A 260 18.34 17.11 14.38
C LYS A 260 19.49 16.40 13.64
N LEU A 261 19.60 16.59 12.33
CA LEU A 261 20.62 15.94 11.49
C LEU A 261 21.70 16.95 11.10
N TYR A 262 22.91 16.45 10.87
CA TYR A 262 23.99 17.22 10.29
C TYR A 262 23.80 17.37 8.77
N ILE A 263 24.41 18.42 8.17
CA ILE A 263 24.24 18.72 6.75
C ILE A 263 24.79 17.59 5.85
N GLU A 264 25.86 16.93 6.29
CA GLU A 264 26.46 15.79 5.60
C GLU A 264 25.51 14.59 5.55
N GLU A 265 24.79 14.34 6.64
CA GLU A 265 23.77 13.28 6.69
C GLU A 265 22.60 13.60 5.75
N LEU A 266 22.17 14.85 5.70
CA LEU A 266 21.11 15.31 4.79
C LEU A 266 21.49 15.09 3.33
N ASN A 267 22.72 15.43 2.94
CA ASN A 267 23.24 15.22 1.59
C ASN A 267 23.27 13.74 1.17
N ILE A 268 23.46 12.82 2.12
CA ILE A 268 23.40 11.38 1.87
C ILE A 268 21.94 10.94 1.70
N LEU A 269 21.05 11.39 2.60
CA LEU A 269 19.65 11.01 2.61
C LEU A 269 18.89 11.50 1.37
N GLU A 270 19.23 12.67 0.83
CA GLU A 270 18.63 13.23 -0.37
C GLU A 270 18.86 12.36 -1.62
N LYS A 271 20.00 11.65 -1.67
CA LYS A 271 20.35 10.72 -2.74
C LYS A 271 19.57 9.41 -2.67
N VAL A 272 18.97 9.10 -1.52
CA VAL A 272 18.21 7.85 -1.34
C VAL A 272 16.88 7.96 -2.09
N PRO A 273 16.56 7.02 -2.99
CA PRO A 273 15.35 7.12 -3.80
C PRO A 273 14.11 7.04 -2.92
N HIS A 274 13.06 7.78 -3.29
CA HIS A 274 11.77 7.85 -2.57
C HIS A 274 11.79 8.56 -1.22
N TYR A 275 12.95 9.05 -0.75
CA TYR A 275 13.04 9.82 0.49
C TYR A 275 12.90 11.32 0.22
N VAL A 276 12.31 12.03 1.18
CA VAL A 276 12.23 13.49 1.20
C VAL A 276 12.49 13.96 2.63
N CYS A 277 13.49 14.81 2.79
CA CYS A 277 13.90 15.38 4.06
C CYS A 277 13.16 16.69 4.27
N VAL A 278 12.37 16.81 5.35
CA VAL A 278 11.54 18.00 5.63
C VAL A 278 11.63 18.44 7.08
N ASN A 279 11.38 19.72 7.32
CA ASN A 279 11.06 20.21 8.66
C ASN A 279 9.64 20.79 8.65
N ALA A 280 8.67 20.05 9.20
CA ALA A 280 7.30 20.51 9.26
C ALA A 280 7.14 21.82 10.05
N LYS A 281 7.87 21.99 11.17
CA LYS A 281 7.74 23.18 12.02
C LYS A 281 8.30 24.43 11.33
N SER A 282 9.51 24.31 10.78
CA SER A 282 10.21 25.41 10.11
C SER A 282 9.82 25.58 8.64
N LYS A 283 8.93 24.73 8.13
CA LYS A 283 8.45 24.69 6.73
C LYS A 283 9.56 24.48 5.70
N TRP A 284 10.61 23.73 6.04
CA TRP A 284 11.71 23.43 5.12
C TRP A 284 11.35 22.28 4.17
N ASN A 285 11.71 22.43 2.89
CA ASN A 285 11.55 21.46 1.80
C ASN A 285 10.10 20.96 1.57
N LEU A 286 9.10 21.74 1.98
CA LEU A 286 7.70 21.38 1.76
C LEU A 286 7.26 21.54 0.30
N ASP A 287 7.85 22.51 -0.41
CA ASP A 287 7.70 22.71 -1.84
C ASP A 287 8.23 21.51 -2.64
N GLU A 288 9.41 21.00 -2.28
CA GLU A 288 9.98 19.79 -2.86
C GLU A 288 9.08 18.57 -2.59
N LEU A 289 8.57 18.44 -1.37
CA LEU A 289 7.63 17.38 -1.02
C LEU A 289 6.38 17.41 -1.92
N VAL A 290 5.75 18.59 -2.08
CA VAL A 290 4.56 18.74 -2.93
C VAL A 290 4.85 18.41 -4.39
N GLU A 291 5.99 18.87 -4.93
CA GLU A 291 6.42 18.54 -6.29
C GLU A 291 6.66 17.03 -6.46
N ARG A 292 7.33 16.38 -5.49
CA ARG A 292 7.57 14.93 -5.51
C ARG A 292 6.28 14.13 -5.42
N ILE A 293 5.31 14.56 -4.60
CA ILE A 293 3.96 13.95 -4.56
C ILE A 293 3.32 14.02 -5.95
N TRP A 294 3.29 15.21 -6.55
CA TRP A 294 2.67 15.41 -7.86
C TRP A 294 3.32 14.55 -8.96
N ARG A 295 4.65 14.48 -8.99
CA ARG A 295 5.40 13.61 -9.92
C ARG A 295 5.08 12.12 -9.71
N LYS A 296 5.00 11.67 -8.46
CA LYS A 296 4.71 10.26 -8.14
C LYS A 296 3.26 9.86 -8.39
N LEU A 297 2.31 10.81 -8.32
CA LEU A 297 0.93 10.57 -8.72
C LEU A 297 0.78 10.26 -10.22
N ASN A 298 1.76 10.67 -11.05
CA ASN A 298 1.85 10.32 -12.47
C ASN A 298 0.54 10.60 -13.23
N VAL A 299 0.01 11.80 -13.04
CA VAL A 299 -1.22 12.28 -13.66
C VAL A 299 -0.94 13.00 -14.97
N ILE A 300 -1.91 12.95 -15.88
CA ILE A 300 -1.92 13.67 -17.16
C ILE A 300 -2.96 14.78 -17.06
N ARG A 301 -2.60 15.96 -17.56
CA ARG A 301 -3.48 17.13 -17.62
C ARG A 301 -3.94 17.31 -19.05
N VAL A 302 -5.25 17.32 -19.27
CA VAL A 302 -5.86 17.56 -20.58
C VAL A 302 -6.62 18.88 -20.52
N TYR A 303 -6.31 19.79 -21.43
CA TYR A 303 -6.95 21.09 -21.53
C TYR A 303 -7.98 21.06 -22.66
N THR A 304 -9.21 21.45 -22.36
CA THR A 304 -10.29 21.51 -23.35
C THR A 304 -10.10 22.71 -24.26
N LYS A 305 -10.37 22.52 -25.55
CA LYS A 305 -10.37 23.60 -26.55
C LYS A 305 -11.69 23.57 -27.32
N PRO A 306 -12.64 24.46 -27.00
CA PRO A 306 -13.85 24.61 -27.80
C PRO A 306 -13.52 25.04 -29.22
N ARG A 307 -14.36 24.64 -30.18
CA ARG A 307 -14.16 25.00 -31.60
C ARG A 307 -14.17 26.53 -31.75
N LYS A 308 -13.16 27.08 -32.43
CA LYS A 308 -12.93 28.53 -32.64
C LYS A 308 -12.57 29.35 -31.39
N GLN A 309 -12.30 28.72 -30.24
CA GLN A 309 -11.81 29.41 -29.04
C GLN A 309 -10.39 28.97 -28.70
N LEU A 310 -9.72 29.76 -27.86
CA LEU A 310 -8.44 29.37 -27.28
C LEU A 310 -8.65 28.25 -26.24
N PRO A 311 -7.68 27.34 -26.04
CA PRO A 311 -7.75 26.36 -24.97
C PRO A 311 -7.82 27.04 -23.60
N ASP A 312 -8.65 26.50 -22.71
CA ASP A 312 -8.66 26.94 -21.31
C ASP A 312 -7.55 26.22 -20.53
N PHE A 313 -6.56 26.97 -20.08
CA PHE A 313 -5.43 26.45 -19.28
C PHE A 313 -5.66 26.52 -17.76
N THR A 314 -6.81 27.04 -17.30
CA THR A 314 -7.10 27.23 -15.88
C THR A 314 -7.71 25.99 -15.21
N ALA A 315 -8.47 25.21 -15.98
CA ALA A 315 -9.22 24.04 -15.50
C ALA A 315 -8.89 22.77 -16.33
N PRO A 316 -7.71 22.15 -16.11
CA PRO A 316 -7.40 20.88 -16.75
C PRO A 316 -8.29 19.75 -16.22
N VAL A 317 -8.68 18.84 -17.11
CA VAL A 317 -9.18 17.52 -16.75
C VAL A 317 -7.98 16.65 -16.38
N ILE A 318 -8.01 16.06 -15.19
CA ILE A 318 -6.91 15.24 -14.66
C ILE A 318 -7.22 13.77 -14.91
N LEU A 319 -6.33 13.09 -15.64
CA LEU A 319 -6.41 11.66 -15.92
C LEU A 319 -5.23 10.93 -15.28
N LYS A 320 -5.43 9.66 -14.92
CA LYS A 320 -4.32 8.80 -14.49
C LYS A 320 -3.60 8.28 -15.72
N ARG A 321 -2.27 8.18 -15.71
CA ARG A 321 -1.52 7.65 -16.87
C ARG A 321 -1.89 6.20 -17.23
N THR A 322 -2.46 5.43 -16.30
CA THR A 322 -2.97 4.08 -16.58
C THR A 322 -4.35 4.07 -17.25
N HIS A 323 -5.12 5.16 -17.16
CA HIS A 323 -6.47 5.33 -17.68
C HIS A 323 -6.58 6.73 -18.31
N CYS A 324 -5.96 6.90 -19.47
CA CYS A 324 -5.86 8.18 -20.17
C CYS A 324 -6.34 8.10 -21.62
N SER A 325 -7.29 7.21 -21.90
CA SER A 325 -7.93 7.16 -23.22
C SER A 325 -8.85 8.36 -23.44
N VAL A 326 -9.24 8.62 -24.69
CA VAL A 326 -10.25 9.63 -25.01
C VAL A 326 -11.60 9.29 -24.36
N GLU A 327 -11.92 7.99 -24.25
CA GLU A 327 -13.11 7.51 -23.55
C GLU A 327 -13.06 7.86 -22.04
N ASP A 328 -11.90 7.67 -21.39
CA ASP A 328 -11.71 8.06 -19.99
C ASP A 328 -11.87 9.58 -19.80
N PHE A 329 -11.39 10.36 -20.77
CA PHE A 329 -11.58 11.82 -20.79
C PHE A 329 -13.06 12.20 -20.90
N CYS A 330 -13.80 11.64 -21.86
CA CYS A 330 -15.23 11.87 -22.03
C CYS A 330 -16.02 11.53 -20.75
N ARG A 331 -15.75 10.36 -20.16
CA ARG A 331 -16.36 9.92 -18.90
C ARG A 331 -16.10 10.86 -17.72
N ASN A 332 -14.94 11.52 -17.67
CA ASN A 332 -14.62 12.50 -16.64
C ASN A 332 -15.35 13.83 -16.83
N ILE A 333 -15.71 14.18 -18.07
CA ILE A 333 -16.52 15.37 -18.37
C ILE A 333 -18.00 15.09 -18.09
N HIS A 334 -18.53 14.00 -18.66
CA HIS A 334 -19.92 13.61 -18.47
C HIS A 334 -20.08 12.10 -18.64
N LYS A 335 -20.82 11.44 -17.73
CA LYS A 335 -20.97 9.98 -17.72
C LYS A 335 -21.69 9.40 -18.96
N SER A 336 -22.33 10.25 -19.75
CA SER A 336 -23.09 9.85 -20.95
C SER A 336 -22.35 10.09 -22.28
N MET A 337 -21.13 10.63 -22.24
CA MET A 337 -20.27 10.84 -23.41
C MET A 337 -19.27 9.69 -23.54
#